data_AF-W2SQ61-F1
#
_entry.id   AF-W2SQ61-F1
#
_cell.length_a   1.000
_cell.length_b   1.000
_cell.length_c   1.000
_cell.angle_alpha   90.00
_cell.angle_beta   90.00
_cell.angle_gamma   90.00
#
_symmetry.space_group_name_H-M   'P 1'
#
loop_
_entity.id
_entity.type
_entity.pdbx_description
1 polymer ?
#
loop_
_entity_poly.entity_id
_entity_poly.type
_entity_poly.pdbx_seq_one_letter_code
_entity_poly.pdbx_strand_id
1 'polypeptide(L)'
;MYVKRLESVTPIRPFLACCVLRNLDLTGEGFKKFINVQTKLHSSSLCGNRTIAAIGTHEIKSFQPPLKYLALPPDELHITALHKKKPISAKELIEALVRDADLA
;
A
#
# COMPACT_ATOMS: atom_id res chain seq x y z
N MET A 1 2.36 -11.90 -13.33
CA MET A 1 1.37 -11.45 -12.34
C MET A 1 0.43 -10.50 -13.06
N TYR A 2 -0.88 -10.75 -13.03
CA TYR A 2 -1.87 -9.93 -13.72
C TYR A 2 -2.71 -9.18 -12.70
N VAL A 3 -2.85 -7.86 -12.90
CA VAL A 3 -3.69 -6.99 -12.07
C VAL A 3 -4.74 -6.34 -12.96
N LYS A 4 -6.01 -6.59 -12.68
CA LYS A 4 -7.13 -5.97 -13.38
C LYS A 4 -7.47 -4.63 -12.74
N ARG A 5 -7.29 -3.54 -13.47
CA ARG A 5 -7.80 -2.22 -13.08
C ARG A 5 -9.31 -2.14 -13.31
N LEU A 6 -10.05 -1.63 -12.32
CA LEU A 6 -11.48 -1.34 -12.46
C LEU A 6 -11.73 0.17 -12.58
N GLU A 7 -12.83 0.53 -13.22
CA GLU A 7 -13.18 1.93 -13.49
C GLU A 7 -13.40 2.77 -12.23
N SER A 8 -13.77 2.12 -11.11
CA SER A 8 -13.99 2.80 -9.83
C SER A 8 -12.77 3.57 -9.32
N VAL A 9 -11.55 3.21 -9.76
CA VAL A 9 -10.32 3.88 -9.35
C VAL A 9 -9.93 5.08 -10.22
N THR A 10 -10.53 5.23 -11.41
CA THR A 10 -10.22 6.31 -12.37
C THR A 10 -10.27 7.71 -11.73
N PRO A 11 -11.31 8.10 -10.97
CA PRO A 11 -11.38 9.46 -10.43
C PRO A 11 -10.48 9.70 -9.22
N ILE A 12 -9.86 8.67 -8.65
CA ILE A 12 -9.11 8.75 -7.38
C ILE A 12 -7.61 8.58 -7.61
N ARG A 13 -7.21 7.48 -8.26
CA ARG A 13 -5.83 7.16 -8.58
C ARG A 13 -5.80 6.26 -9.83
N PRO A 14 -5.84 6.85 -11.04
CA PRO A 14 -6.14 6.10 -12.26
C PRO A 14 -5.05 5.11 -12.70
N PHE A 15 -3.81 5.26 -12.24
CA PHE A 15 -2.68 4.47 -12.74
C PHE A 15 -2.10 3.54 -11.67
N LEU A 16 -1.67 2.36 -12.12
CA LEU A 16 -0.95 1.38 -11.32
C LEU A 16 0.17 0.79 -12.17
N ALA A 17 1.36 0.65 -11.57
CA ALA A 17 2.43 -0.19 -12.09
C ALA A 17 2.81 -1.21 -11.01
N CYS A 18 3.15 -2.43 -11.43
CA CYS A 18 3.65 -3.46 -10.53
C CYS A 18 4.75 -4.28 -11.19
N CYS A 19 5.71 -4.74 -10.39
CA CYS A 19 6.75 -5.65 -10.83
C CYS A 19 6.97 -6.73 -9.77
N VAL A 20 7.52 -7.87 -10.18
CA VAL A 20 7.89 -8.96 -9.28
C VAL A 20 9.40 -9.11 -9.32
N LEU A 21 10.03 -8.84 -8.19
CA LEU A 21 11.45 -9.09 -7.99
C LEU A 21 11.62 -10.50 -7.44
N ARG A 22 12.38 -11.34 -8.15
CA ARG A 22 12.66 -12.73 -7.76
C ARG A 22 14.10 -12.84 -7.26
N ASN A 23 14.35 -13.83 -6.40
CA ASN A 23 15.68 -14.15 -5.88
C ASN A 23 16.32 -12.97 -5.11
N LEU A 24 15.51 -12.21 -4.38
CA LEU A 24 16.00 -11.19 -3.45
C LEU A 24 16.30 -11.82 -2.09
N ASP A 25 17.49 -11.56 -1.57
CA ASP A 25 17.81 -11.78 -0.17
C ASP A 25 17.48 -10.50 0.63
N LEU A 26 16.33 -10.52 1.30
CA LEU A 26 15.89 -9.46 2.20
C LEU A 26 16.10 -9.85 3.67
N THR A 27 17.10 -10.67 3.99
CA THR A 27 17.40 -11.01 5.39
C THR A 27 18.25 -9.92 6.07
N GLY A 28 18.20 -9.87 7.40
CA GLY A 28 19.03 -8.98 8.22
C GLY A 28 18.96 -7.50 7.83
N GLU A 29 20.10 -6.90 7.49
CA GLU A 29 20.19 -5.50 7.07
C GLU A 29 19.60 -5.21 5.69
N GLY A 30 19.51 -6.22 4.82
CA GLY A 30 19.00 -6.06 3.46
C GLY A 30 17.58 -5.50 3.46
N PHE A 31 16.73 -6.00 4.36
CA PHE A 31 15.36 -5.49 4.54
C PHE A 31 15.35 -4.02 4.98
N LYS A 32 16.17 -3.65 5.97
CA LYS A 32 16.23 -2.27 6.46
C LYS A 32 16.67 -1.31 5.36
N LYS A 33 17.68 -1.67 4.56
CA LYS A 33 18.14 -0.90 3.42
C LYS A 33 17.06 -0.75 2.36
N PHE A 34 16.35 -1.84 2.04
CA PHE A 34 15.25 -1.85 1.09
C PHE A 34 14.12 -0.89 1.50
N ILE A 35 13.65 -0.99 2.75
CA ILE A 35 12.61 -0.09 3.28
C ILE A 35 13.10 1.36 3.30
N ASN A 36 14.36 1.62 3.64
CA ASN A 36 14.93 2.96 3.60
C ASN A 36 14.91 3.57 2.18
N VAL A 37 15.24 2.78 1.15
CA VAL A 37 15.15 3.24 -0.25
C VAL A 37 13.71 3.58 -0.60
N GLN A 38 12.74 2.74 -0.24
CA GLN A 38 11.32 3.01 -0.47
C GLN A 38 10.87 4.32 0.21
N THR A 39 11.27 4.54 1.47
CA THR A 39 10.97 5.78 2.20
C THR A 39 11.61 7.00 1.55
N LYS A 40 12.86 6.92 1.12
CA LYS A 40 13.53 8.03 0.40
C LYS A 40 12.83 8.35 -0.93
N LEU A 41 12.39 7.34 -1.68
CA LEU A 41 11.61 7.56 -2.88
C LEU A 41 10.28 8.26 -2.58
N HIS A 42 9.58 7.85 -1.51
CA HIS A 42 8.35 8.53 -1.07
C HIS A 42 8.59 10.01 -0.74
N SER A 43 9.68 10.34 -0.04
CA SER A 43 10.04 11.71 0.32
C SER A 43 10.59 12.55 -0.84
N SER A 44 11.00 11.91 -1.94
CA SER A 44 11.49 12.61 -3.12
C SER A 44 10.36 13.27 -3.92
N SER A 45 10.73 14.22 -4.79
CA SER A 45 9.80 14.88 -5.72
C SER A 45 9.08 13.90 -6.65
N LEU A 46 9.65 12.70 -6.91
CA LEU A 46 9.03 11.67 -7.74
C LEU A 46 7.70 11.15 -7.16
N CYS A 47 7.63 10.99 -5.83
CA CYS A 47 6.44 10.51 -5.16
C CYS A 47 5.65 11.64 -4.47
N GLY A 48 6.28 12.79 -4.23
CA GLY A 48 5.65 13.97 -3.63
C GLY A 48 5.06 13.67 -2.26
N ASN A 49 5.84 13.07 -1.36
CA ASN A 49 5.35 12.59 -0.05
C ASN A 49 4.11 11.69 -0.19
N ARG A 50 4.14 10.77 -1.16
CA ARG A 50 3.06 9.83 -1.54
C ARG A 50 1.85 10.44 -2.26
N THR A 51 1.80 11.76 -2.42
CA THR A 51 0.71 12.48 -3.11
C THR A 51 0.65 12.11 -4.58
N ILE A 52 1.80 12.11 -5.27
CA ILE A 52 1.90 11.82 -6.70
C ILE A 52 1.89 10.30 -6.93
N ALA A 53 2.74 9.58 -6.20
CA ALA A 53 2.87 8.13 -6.33
C ALA A 53 3.14 7.49 -4.96
N ALA A 54 2.54 6.33 -4.71
CA ALA A 54 2.84 5.54 -3.52
C ALA A 54 3.31 4.15 -3.94
N ILE A 55 4.39 3.72 -3.30
CA ILE A 55 5.00 2.40 -3.51
C ILE A 55 4.65 1.52 -2.32
N GLY A 56 4.05 0.36 -2.60
CA GLY A 56 3.81 -0.72 -1.64
C GLY A 56 4.64 -1.94 -1.99
N THR A 57 5.23 -2.56 -0.97
CA THR A 57 5.99 -3.82 -1.12
C THR A 57 5.27 -4.92 -0.37
N HIS A 58 5.12 -6.06 -1.03
CA HIS A 58 4.35 -7.18 -0.51
C HIS A 58 5.03 -8.51 -0.85
N GLU A 59 4.85 -9.51 0.01
CA GLU A 59 5.28 -10.88 -0.28
C GLU A 59 4.35 -11.50 -1.32
N ILE A 60 4.91 -11.98 -2.44
CA ILE A 60 4.12 -12.53 -3.55
C ILE A 60 3.33 -13.78 -3.17
N LYS A 61 3.83 -14.57 -2.22
CA LYS A 61 3.19 -15.81 -1.76
C LYS A 61 1.87 -15.56 -1.03
N SER A 62 1.66 -14.35 -0.53
CA SER A 62 0.45 -13.94 0.19
C SER A 62 -0.71 -13.58 -0.74
N PHE A 63 -0.48 -13.53 -2.05
CA PHE A 63 -1.50 -13.14 -3.04
C PHE A 63 -2.03 -14.32 -3.84
N GLN A 64 -3.34 -14.28 -4.11
CA GLN A 64 -4.00 -15.18 -5.06
C GLN A 64 -4.38 -14.39 -6.32
N PRO A 65 -3.75 -14.66 -7.48
CA PRO A 65 -4.09 -13.98 -8.72
C PRO A 65 -5.44 -14.48 -9.31
N PRO A 66 -6.15 -13.68 -10.12
CA PRO A 66 -5.78 -12.32 -10.56
C PRO A 66 -6.08 -11.27 -9.48
N LEU A 67 -5.17 -10.31 -9.30
CA LEU A 67 -5.41 -9.19 -8.40
C LEU A 67 -6.32 -8.16 -9.08
N LYS A 68 -7.02 -7.37 -8.25
CA LYS A 68 -7.85 -6.25 -8.71
C LYS A 68 -7.33 -4.94 -8.10
N TYR A 69 -7.26 -3.90 -8.92
CA TYR A 69 -7.02 -2.53 -8.48
C TYR A 69 -8.29 -1.72 -8.65
N LEU A 70 -8.90 -1.36 -7.53
CA LEU A 70 -10.20 -0.73 -7.47
C LEU A 70 -10.29 0.22 -6.26
N ALA A 71 -11.26 1.12 -6.31
CA ALA A 71 -11.74 1.83 -5.13
C ALA A 71 -13.08 1.27 -4.68
N LEU A 72 -13.31 1.29 -3.36
CA LEU A 72 -14.53 0.88 -2.70
C LEU A 72 -14.97 1.97 -1.71
N PRO A 73 -16.27 2.07 -1.39
CA PRO A 73 -16.75 2.93 -0.31
C PRO A 73 -16.07 2.60 1.03
N PRO A 74 -15.82 3.60 1.90
CA PRO A 74 -15.12 3.38 3.17
C PRO A 74 -15.78 2.37 4.11
N ASP A 75 -17.09 2.23 4.06
CA ASP A 75 -17.86 1.32 4.91
C ASP A 75 -17.87 -0.13 4.38
N GLU A 76 -17.57 -0.34 3.09
CA GLU A 76 -17.51 -1.68 2.49
C GLU A 76 -16.11 -2.30 2.61
N LEU A 77 -15.07 -1.47 2.59
CA LEU A 77 -13.69 -1.93 2.68
C LEU A 77 -13.31 -2.27 4.11
N HIS A 78 -13.07 -3.55 4.38
CA HIS A 78 -12.56 -4.03 5.66
C HIS A 78 -11.11 -4.51 5.52
N ILE A 79 -10.24 -4.06 6.42
CA ILE A 79 -8.81 -4.35 6.40
C ILE A 79 -8.29 -4.66 7.80
N THR A 80 -7.39 -5.65 7.88
CA THR A 80 -6.56 -5.87 9.07
C THR A 80 -5.29 -5.04 8.91
N ALA A 81 -5.23 -3.89 9.58
CA ALA A 81 -4.07 -3.00 9.51
C ALA A 81 -2.81 -3.67 10.11
N LEU A 82 -1.64 -3.15 9.71
CA LEU A 82 -0.37 -3.62 10.22
C LEU A 82 -0.35 -3.54 11.77
N HIS A 83 0.08 -4.61 12.43
CA HIS A 83 0.09 -4.75 13.90
C HIS A 83 -1.30 -4.82 14.58
N LYS A 84 -2.40 -4.91 13.84
CA LYS A 84 -3.75 -5.14 14.40
C LYS A 84 -4.17 -6.60 14.20
N LYS A 85 -5.02 -7.11 15.11
CA LYS A 85 -5.50 -8.50 15.10
C LYS A 85 -6.91 -8.68 14.51
N LYS A 86 -7.69 -7.60 14.45
CA LYS A 86 -9.08 -7.63 13.99
C LYS A 86 -9.22 -6.78 12.72
N PRO A 87 -10.05 -7.21 11.75
CA PRO A 87 -10.41 -6.36 10.63
C PRO A 87 -11.24 -5.18 11.15
N ILE A 88 -11.00 -4.01 10.57
CA ILE A 88 -11.78 -2.78 10.79
C ILE A 88 -12.18 -2.20 9.45
N SER A 89 -13.24 -1.39 9.43
CA SER A 89 -13.62 -0.65 8.22
C SER A 89 -12.56 0.38 7.86
N ALA A 90 -12.49 0.76 6.58
CA ALA A 90 -11.58 1.80 6.12
C ALA A 90 -11.91 3.16 6.76
N LYS A 91 -13.19 3.42 7.04
CA LYS A 91 -13.63 4.60 7.79
C LYS A 91 -13.01 4.65 9.18
N GLU A 92 -13.17 3.59 9.98
CA GLU A 92 -12.59 3.51 11.33
C GLU A 92 -11.07 3.61 11.31
N LEU A 93 -10.42 2.99 10.30
CA LEU A 93 -8.98 3.07 10.13
C LEU A 93 -8.52 4.51 9.90
N ILE A 94 -9.17 5.25 9.00
CA ILE A 94 -8.80 6.64 8.70
C ILE A 94 -8.98 7.50 9.94
N GLU A 95 -10.11 7.37 10.65
CA GLU A 95 -10.36 8.13 11.87
C GLU A 95 -9.30 7.84 12.96
N ALA A 96 -8.87 6.58 13.09
CA ALA A 96 -7.79 6.22 14.03
C ALA A 96 -6.45 6.84 13.63
N LEU A 97 -6.10 6.79 12.34
CA LEU A 97 -4.84 7.36 11.85
C LEU A 97 -4.79 8.89 11.98
N VAL A 98 -5.90 9.58 11.77
CA VAL A 98 -5.99 11.04 11.98
C VAL A 98 -5.77 11.37 13.45
N ARG A 99 -6.47 10.67 14.37
CA ARG A 99 -6.26 10.86 15.82
C ARG A 99 -4.83 10.61 16.24
N ASP A 100 -4.20 9.54 15.75
CA ASP A 100 -2.80 9.22 16.07
C ASP A 100 -1.83 10.29 15.54
N ALA A 101 -2.13 10.90 14.38
CA ALA A 101 -1.34 11.99 13.82
C ALA A 101 -1.48 13.30 14.60
N ASP A 102 -2.66 13.60 15.13
CA ASP A 102 -2.89 14.79 15.97
C ASP A 102 -2.19 14.70 17.34
N LEU A 103 -1.89 13.47 17.79
CA LEU A 103 -1.23 13.19 19.07
C LEU A 103 0.31 13.11 18.97
N ALA A 104 0.87 13.13 17.75
CA ALA A 104 2.30 12.95 17.46
C ALA A 104 3.00 14.28 17.15
#